data_AF-A0A2V8YE19-F1
#
_entry.id   AF-A0A2V8YE19-F1
#
_cell.length_a   1.000
_cell.length_b   1.000
_cell.length_c   1.000
_cell.angle_alpha   90.00
_cell.angle_beta   90.00
_cell.angle_gamma   90.00
#
_symmetry.space_group_name_H-M   'P 1'
#
loop_
_entity.id
_entity.type
_entity.pdbx_description
1 polymer ?
#
loop_
_entity_poly.entity_id
_entity_poly.type
_entity_poly.pdbx_seq_one_letter_code
_entity_poly.pdbx_strand_id
1 'polypeptide(L)'
;THLKDSRAENGQDHYVLTGRGEVPVKRQVELLAASGYNGYYSFEWEKAWHPEIAEPEVAIADFARVMTQYLEAAKAREKHS
;
A
#
# COMPACT_ATOMS: atom_id res chain seq x y z
N THR A 1 6.64 -0.84 9.12
CA THR A 1 6.41 0.39 8.32
C THR A 1 4.92 0.60 8.14
N HIS A 2 4.43 1.83 7.97
CA HIS A 2 3.01 2.14 7.84
C HIS A 2 2.71 2.57 6.41
N LEU A 3 1.62 2.06 5.83
CA LEU A 3 1.23 2.29 4.46
C LEU A 3 -0.23 2.75 4.39
N LYS A 4 -0.45 3.86 3.69
CA LYS A 4 -1.72 4.29 3.13
C LYS A 4 -1.45 4.84 1.73
N ASP A 5 -2.49 4.92 0.91
CA ASP A 5 -2.39 5.49 -0.42
C ASP A 5 -3.39 6.64 -0.56
N SER A 6 -2.98 7.69 -1.25
CA SER A 6 -3.76 8.92 -1.40
C SER A 6 -3.53 9.54 -2.77
N ARG A 7 -4.46 10.40 -3.19
CA ARG A 7 -4.28 11.35 -4.28
C ARG A 7 -4.43 12.76 -3.73
N ALA A 8 -3.70 13.71 -4.30
CA ALA A 8 -3.94 15.11 -4.00
C ALA A 8 -5.19 15.58 -4.76
N GLU A 9 -6.28 15.86 -4.04
CA GLU A 9 -7.51 16.43 -4.60
C GLU A 9 -7.84 17.73 -3.88
N ASN A 10 -7.95 18.83 -4.64
CA ASN A 10 -8.24 20.17 -4.11
C ASN A 10 -7.27 20.63 -3.00
N GLY A 11 -6.00 20.21 -3.06
CA GLY A 11 -4.99 20.54 -2.06
C GLY A 11 -5.09 19.76 -0.76
N GLN A 12 -5.90 18.70 -0.73
CA GLN A 12 -6.03 17.77 0.40
C GLN A 12 -5.74 16.34 -0.04
N ASP A 13 -5.28 15.51 0.89
CA ASP A 13 -5.13 14.08 0.64
C ASP A 13 -6.52 13.42 0.62
N HIS A 14 -6.85 12.80 -0.50
CA HIS A 14 -7.99 11.91 -0.63
C HIS A 14 -7.50 10.45 -0.58
N TYR A 15 -7.85 9.73 0.48
CA TYR A 15 -7.41 8.35 0.66
C TYR A 15 -8.10 7.40 -0.31
N VAL A 16 -7.30 6.56 -0.96
CA VAL A 16 -7.76 5.60 -1.96
C VAL A 16 -7.17 4.23 -1.68
N LEU A 17 -7.77 3.22 -2.29
CA LEU A 17 -7.30 1.85 -2.17
C LEU A 17 -5.87 1.70 -2.74
N THR A 18 -5.08 0.84 -2.09
CA THR A 18 -3.64 0.73 -2.34
C THR A 18 -3.31 0.42 -3.80
N GLY A 19 -2.33 1.14 -4.36
CA GLY A 19 -1.95 1.04 -5.77
C GLY A 19 -2.85 1.84 -6.71
N ARG A 20 -3.81 2.60 -6.17
CA ARG A 20 -4.67 3.50 -6.95
C ARG A 20 -4.38 4.96 -6.66
N GLY A 21 -3.54 5.29 -5.68
CA GLY A 21 -3.14 6.66 -5.42
C GLY A 21 -1.84 7.03 -6.11
N GLU A 22 -1.26 8.13 -5.63
CA GLU A 22 -0.03 8.75 -6.11
C GLU A 22 1.13 8.48 -5.15
N VAL A 23 0.85 7.98 -3.94
CA VAL A 23 1.90 7.55 -3.01
C VAL A 23 2.65 6.38 -3.67
N PRO A 24 3.99 6.40 -3.73
CA PRO A 24 4.77 5.38 -4.42
C PRO A 24 4.89 4.08 -3.59
N VAL A 25 3.76 3.54 -3.09
CA VAL A 25 3.69 2.38 -2.19
C VAL A 25 4.44 1.18 -2.78
N LYS A 26 4.23 0.86 -4.06
CA LYS A 26 4.93 -0.25 -4.72
C LYS A 26 6.45 -0.10 -4.63
N ARG A 27 6.95 1.11 -4.91
CA ARG A 27 8.39 1.40 -4.87
C ARG A 27 8.93 1.31 -3.45
N GLN A 28 8.18 1.77 -2.45
CA GLN A 28 8.56 1.64 -1.04
C GLN A 28 8.67 0.17 -0.64
N VAL A 29 7.71 -0.67 -1.02
CA VAL A 29 7.72 -2.12 -0.76
C VAL A 29 8.89 -2.80 -1.47
N GLU A 30 9.14 -2.49 -2.74
CA GLU A 30 10.28 -3.03 -3.50
C GLU A 30 11.62 -2.67 -2.85
N LEU A 31 11.79 -1.42 -2.39
CA LEU A 31 13.01 -0.97 -1.71
C LEU A 31 13.23 -1.68 -0.37
N LEU A 32 12.17 -1.81 0.43
CA LEU A 32 12.25 -2.50 1.73
C LEU A 32 12.53 -3.99 1.55
N ALA A 33 11.87 -4.66 0.61
CA ALA A 33 12.15 -6.05 0.29
C ALA A 33 13.62 -6.25 -0.14
N ALA A 34 14.08 -5.46 -1.11
CA ALA A 34 15.45 -5.53 -1.61
C ALA A 34 16.52 -5.22 -0.55
N SER A 35 16.19 -4.45 0.49
CA SER A 35 17.09 -4.20 1.63
C SER A 35 17.04 -5.29 2.70
N GLY A 36 16.31 -6.39 2.46
CA GLY A 36 16.16 -7.50 3.41
C GLY A 36 15.25 -7.17 4.60
N TYR A 37 14.33 -6.20 4.46
CA TYR A 37 13.39 -5.88 5.54
C TYR A 37 12.44 -7.06 5.81
N ASN A 38 12.48 -7.57 7.03
CA ASN A 38 11.70 -8.72 7.49
C ASN A 38 10.61 -8.33 8.52
N GLY A 39 10.36 -7.04 8.71
CA GLY A 39 9.33 -6.53 9.61
C GLY A 39 7.94 -6.48 8.98
N TYR A 40 7.01 -5.85 9.69
CA TYR A 40 5.61 -5.76 9.28
C TYR A 40 5.32 -4.53 8.39
N TYR A 41 4.36 -4.71 7.49
CA TYR A 41 3.70 -3.63 6.75
C TYR A 41 2.31 -3.40 7.38
N SER A 42 2.16 -2.28 8.08
CA SER A 42 0.92 -1.89 8.74
C SER A 42 0.04 -1.13 7.75
N PHE A 43 -1.17 -1.62 7.51
CA PHE A 43 -2.17 -0.91 6.72
C PHE A 43 -2.87 0.14 7.58
N GLU A 44 -2.84 1.41 7.16
CA GLU A 44 -3.59 2.48 7.82
C GLU A 44 -4.85 2.80 7.03
N TRP A 45 -6.01 2.61 7.68
CA TRP A 45 -7.32 2.84 7.07
C TRP A 45 -8.32 3.39 8.10
N GLU A 46 -8.47 4.71 8.13
CA GLU A 46 -9.11 5.44 9.23
C GLU A 46 -10.60 5.75 8.94
N LYS A 47 -11.37 4.72 8.58
CA LYS A 47 -12.79 4.84 8.14
C LYS A 47 -13.70 5.61 9.10
N ALA A 48 -13.46 5.51 10.41
CA ALA A 48 -14.26 6.24 11.40
C ALA A 48 -14.08 7.78 11.29
N TRP A 49 -12.92 8.24 10.84
CA TRP A 49 -12.61 9.65 10.61
C TRP A 49 -12.87 10.09 9.17
N HIS A 50 -12.83 9.14 8.24
CA HIS A 50 -13.02 9.33 6.81
C HIS A 50 -14.20 8.48 6.30
N PRO A 51 -15.46 8.86 6.60
CA PRO A 51 -16.63 8.06 6.26
C PRO A 51 -16.82 7.87 4.75
N GLU A 52 -16.17 8.67 3.91
CA GLU A 52 -16.20 8.61 2.45
C GLU A 52 -15.38 7.46 1.85
N ILE A 53 -14.37 6.94 2.56
CA ILE A 53 -13.48 5.93 2.00
C ILE A 53 -14.15 4.55 2.00
N ALA A 54 -13.62 3.61 1.22
CA ALA A 54 -14.18 2.26 1.11
C ALA A 54 -14.30 1.56 2.48
N GLU A 55 -15.32 0.71 2.63
CA GLU A 55 -15.54 -0.08 3.83
C GLU A 55 -14.35 -1.03 4.12
N PRO A 56 -14.09 -1.38 5.40
CA PRO A 56 -12.96 -2.21 5.79
C PRO A 56 -12.91 -3.57 5.06
N GLU A 57 -14.05 -4.18 4.79
CA GLU A 57 -14.15 -5.47 4.09
C GLU A 57 -13.63 -5.40 2.65
N VAL A 58 -13.75 -4.22 2.02
CA VAL A 58 -13.18 -3.96 0.70
C VAL A 58 -11.70 -3.60 0.83
N ALA A 59 -11.38 -2.68 1.73
CA ALA A 59 -10.05 -2.10 1.82
C ALA A 59 -8.98 -3.09 2.31
N ILE A 60 -9.30 -3.89 3.33
CA ILE A 60 -8.38 -4.89 3.89
C ILE A 60 -8.12 -6.01 2.87
N ALA A 61 -9.17 -6.50 2.21
CA ALA A 61 -9.05 -7.54 1.19
C ALA A 61 -8.23 -7.05 -0.01
N ASP A 62 -8.46 -5.81 -0.46
CA ASP A 62 -7.72 -5.21 -1.56
C ASP A 62 -6.25 -4.96 -1.19
N PHE A 63 -5.97 -4.44 0.02
CA PHE A 63 -4.61 -4.24 0.52
C PHE A 63 -3.83 -5.56 0.53
N ALA A 64 -4.40 -6.63 1.11
CA ALA A 64 -3.76 -7.94 1.16
C ALA A 64 -3.41 -8.44 -0.25
N ARG A 65 -4.37 -8.36 -1.18
CA ARG A 65 -4.17 -8.76 -2.59
C ARG A 65 -3.04 -7.97 -3.26
N VAL A 66 -3.04 -6.64 -3.13
CA VAL A 66 -2.04 -5.77 -3.78
C VAL A 66 -0.66 -5.96 -3.16
N MET A 67 -0.56 -6.05 -1.83
CA MET A 67 0.71 -6.26 -1.15
C MET A 67 1.33 -7.62 -1.47
N THR A 68 0.52 -8.69 -1.57
CA THR A 68 1.00 -9.98 -2.06
C THR A 68 1.60 -9.84 -3.46
N GLN A 69 0.92 -9.15 -4.38
CA GLN A 69 1.43 -8.93 -5.74
C GLN A 69 2.75 -8.14 -5.75
N TYR A 70 2.88 -7.10 -4.92
CA TYR A 70 4.10 -6.29 -4.83
C TYR A 70 5.28 -7.08 -4.26
N LEU A 71 5.05 -7.86 -3.20
CA LEU A 71 6.09 -8.69 -2.57
C LEU A 71 6.54 -9.82 -3.51
N GLU A 72 5.64 -10.48 -4.22
CA GLU A 72 6.00 -11.50 -5.21
C GLU A 72 6.79 -10.90 -6.39
N ALA A 73 6.39 -9.72 -6.87
CA ALA A 73 7.14 -9.01 -7.89
C ALA A 73 8.56 -8.61 -7.42
N ALA A 74 8.71 -8.18 -6.16
CA ALA A 74 10.01 -7.84 -5.59
C ALA A 74 10.93 -9.07 -5.50
N LYS A 75 10.43 -10.20 -4.99
CA LYS A 75 11.18 -11.48 -4.94
C LYS A 75 11.60 -11.96 -6.33
N ALA A 76 10.72 -11.82 -7.32
CA ALA A 76 11.05 -12.19 -8.70
C ALA A 76 12.22 -11.37 -9.25
N ARG A 77 12.34 -10.08 -8.88
CA ARG A 77 13.46 -9.23 -9.29
C ARG A 77 14.76 -9.62 -8.60
N GLU A 78 14.72 -9.97 -7.32
CA GLU A 78 15.91 -10.45 -6.58
C GLU A 78 16.50 -11.72 -7.21
N LYS A 79 15.66 -12.66 -7.66
CA LYS A 79 16.12 -13.91 -8.31
C LYS A 79 16.81 -13.70 -9.66
N HIS A 80 16.65 -12.54 -10.28
CA HIS A 80 17.21 -12.21 -11.60
C HIS A 80 18.31 -11.12 -11.53
N SER A 81 18.72 -10.72 -10.32
CA SER A 81 19.80 -9.76 -10.07
C SER A 81 21.06 -10.47 -9.57
#